data_AF-A0A2D8CHL4-F1
#
_entry.id   AF-A0A2D8CHL4-F1
#
_cell.length_a   1.000
_cell.length_b   1.000
_cell.length_c   1.000
_cell.angle_alpha   90.00
_cell.angle_beta   90.00
_cell.angle_gamma   90.00
#
_symmetry.space_group_name_H-M   'P 1'
#
loop_
_entity.id
_entity.type
_entity.pdbx_description
1 polymer ?
#
loop_
_entity_poly.entity_id
_entity_poly.type
_entity_poly.pdbx_seq_one_letter_code
_entity_poly.pdbx_strand_id
1 'polypeptide(L)'
;MDDKTRMAKSVHARLLNKARESGRPFMELLQYYGMEKFLLRMSESDYAKEFILKGALLLRSTGISEIRPTRDIDLSRETAQSIEQLEQMARNCCQVKVEEDGLLFDPDTVAGEEIREDQAYKGVRIKFLGKLGNARIPMQIDIGFGDVVSPSPLWVEYPVLLEGESPNLLSYTLESAIAEKYQAMVYLDMANSRMKDFYDIWYLMHNQSFEGSALQKAIELTFQRRKTKLPEEPPTALTEDFYSDEGKKAQWKAFRKKADITDVPEDLRTVIKDISGFLWPINENLNKEDEMNFIWESENGWGKRD
;
A
#
# COMPACT_ATOMS: atom_id res chain seq x y z
N MET A 1 -28.82 -23.60 14.60
CA MET A 1 -27.73 -22.96 13.83
C MET A 1 -27.13 -21.96 14.78
N ASP A 2 -25.85 -22.09 15.13
CA ASP A 2 -25.22 -21.10 16.02
C ASP A 2 -25.21 -19.70 15.36
N ASP A 3 -25.10 -18.66 16.19
CA ASP A 3 -25.18 -17.27 15.74
C ASP A 3 -24.07 -16.93 14.73
N LYS A 4 -22.89 -17.55 14.86
CA LYS A 4 -21.76 -17.43 13.93
C LYS A 4 -22.08 -17.92 12.52
N THR A 5 -22.67 -19.11 12.42
CA THR A 5 -23.06 -19.71 11.15
C THR A 5 -24.13 -18.87 10.46
N ARG A 6 -25.05 -18.28 11.25
CA ARG A 6 -26.04 -17.32 10.73
C ARG A 6 -25.35 -16.06 10.21
N MET A 7 -24.42 -15.48 10.98
CA MET A 7 -23.69 -14.27 10.58
C MET A 7 -22.87 -14.51 9.32
N ALA A 8 -22.10 -15.60 9.26
CA ALA A 8 -21.29 -15.95 8.09
C ALA A 8 -22.13 -16.07 6.80
N LYS A 9 -23.33 -16.67 6.88
CA LYS A 9 -24.26 -16.72 5.74
C LYS A 9 -24.78 -15.34 5.34
N SER A 10 -25.12 -14.50 6.32
CA SER A 10 -25.58 -13.13 6.09
C SER A 10 -24.50 -12.29 5.40
N VAL A 11 -23.28 -12.28 5.94
CA VAL A 11 -22.12 -11.57 5.37
C VAL A 11 -21.82 -12.09 3.97
N HIS A 12 -21.80 -13.40 3.75
CA HIS A 12 -21.59 -13.96 2.42
C HIS A 12 -22.64 -13.47 1.40
N ALA A 13 -23.91 -13.40 1.79
CA ALA A 13 -24.97 -12.88 0.92
C ALA A 13 -24.78 -11.38 0.62
N ARG A 14 -24.41 -10.58 1.64
CA ARG A 14 -24.12 -9.13 1.48
C ARG A 14 -22.93 -8.90 0.54
N LEU A 15 -21.84 -9.64 0.70
CA LEU A 15 -20.68 -9.57 -0.19
C LEU A 15 -21.03 -9.99 -1.62
N LEU A 16 -21.91 -10.98 -1.81
CA LEU A 16 -22.37 -11.39 -3.14
C LEU A 16 -23.20 -10.29 -3.82
N ASN A 17 -24.06 -9.60 -3.07
CA ASN A 17 -24.81 -8.45 -3.59
C ASN A 17 -23.86 -7.30 -3.96
N LYS A 18 -22.90 -6.97 -3.08
CA LYS A 18 -21.88 -5.94 -3.33
C LYS A 18 -21.03 -6.25 -4.57
N ALA A 19 -20.69 -7.53 -4.79
CA ALA A 19 -19.97 -7.97 -5.99
C ALA A 19 -20.78 -7.72 -7.27
N ARG A 20 -22.09 -7.98 -7.24
CA ARG A 20 -22.99 -7.71 -8.37
C ARG A 20 -23.16 -6.21 -8.63
N GLU A 21 -23.32 -5.42 -7.57
CA GLU A 21 -23.49 -3.95 -7.66
C GLU A 21 -22.23 -3.24 -8.18
N SER A 22 -21.06 -3.66 -7.73
CA SER A 22 -19.78 -3.05 -8.10
C SER A 22 -19.15 -3.63 -9.36
N GLY A 23 -19.68 -4.73 -9.90
CA GLY A 23 -19.07 -5.47 -11.01
C GLY A 23 -17.76 -6.20 -10.64
N ARG A 24 -17.35 -6.18 -9.36
CA ARG A 24 -16.09 -6.78 -8.89
C ARG A 24 -16.22 -8.28 -8.61
N PRO A 25 -15.15 -9.07 -8.80
CA PRO A 25 -15.14 -10.49 -8.44
C PRO A 25 -15.46 -10.72 -6.95
N PHE A 26 -16.37 -11.65 -6.65
CA PHE A 26 -16.72 -11.99 -5.27
C PHE A 26 -15.51 -12.37 -4.40
N MET A 27 -14.57 -13.16 -4.96
CA MET A 27 -13.36 -13.58 -4.24
C MET A 27 -12.46 -12.41 -3.84
N GLU A 28 -12.47 -11.33 -4.62
CA GLU A 28 -11.74 -10.11 -4.27
C GLU A 28 -12.39 -9.42 -3.07
N LEU A 29 -13.71 -9.22 -3.09
CA LEU A 29 -14.43 -8.62 -1.96
C LEU A 29 -14.34 -9.49 -0.70
N LEU A 30 -14.33 -10.81 -0.84
CA LEU A 30 -14.11 -11.74 0.26
C LEU A 30 -12.71 -11.58 0.86
N GLN A 31 -11.68 -11.41 0.03
CA GLN A 31 -10.32 -11.15 0.49
C GLN A 31 -10.23 -9.82 1.25
N TYR A 32 -10.81 -8.74 0.70
CA TYR A 32 -10.86 -7.44 1.37
C TYR A 32 -11.59 -7.49 2.70
N TYR A 33 -12.74 -8.17 2.76
CA TYR A 33 -13.48 -8.33 4.00
C TYR A 33 -12.65 -9.08 5.05
N GLY A 34 -11.92 -10.13 4.66
CA GLY A 34 -10.97 -10.82 5.52
C GLY A 34 -9.86 -9.91 6.05
N MET A 35 -9.27 -9.07 5.18
CA MET A 35 -8.23 -8.12 5.57
C MET A 35 -8.75 -7.03 6.50
N GLU A 36 -9.89 -6.41 6.18
CA GLU A 36 -10.55 -5.38 7.00
C GLU A 36 -10.83 -5.87 8.42
N LYS A 37 -11.36 -7.09 8.56
CA LYS A 37 -11.71 -7.65 9.86
C LYS A 37 -10.54 -8.22 10.64
N PHE A 38 -9.45 -8.60 9.96
CA PHE A 38 -8.18 -8.85 10.64
C PHE A 38 -7.57 -7.54 11.15
N LEU A 39 -7.58 -6.47 10.34
CA LEU A 39 -7.10 -5.15 10.73
C LEU A 39 -7.89 -4.57 11.91
N LEU A 40 -9.21 -4.79 11.96
CA LEU A 40 -10.04 -4.44 13.12
C LEU A 40 -9.56 -5.14 14.39
N ARG A 41 -9.31 -6.46 14.33
CA ARG A 41 -8.78 -7.21 15.49
C ARG A 41 -7.39 -6.72 15.90
N MET A 42 -6.56 -6.30 14.95
CA MET A 42 -5.26 -5.71 15.23
C MET A 42 -5.40 -4.32 15.88
N SER A 43 -6.32 -3.48 15.44
CA SER A 43 -6.57 -2.16 16.04
C SER A 43 -7.15 -2.24 17.44
N GLU A 44 -7.91 -3.30 17.75
CA GLU A 44 -8.45 -3.58 19.09
C GLU A 44 -7.46 -4.35 20.00
N SER A 45 -6.24 -4.62 19.52
CA SER A 45 -5.19 -5.31 20.28
C SER A 45 -4.18 -4.34 20.90
N ASP A 46 -3.36 -4.84 21.81
CA ASP A 46 -2.23 -4.08 22.38
C ASP A 46 -1.19 -3.64 21.32
N TYR A 47 -1.24 -4.21 20.10
CA TYR A 47 -0.30 -3.95 19.02
C TYR A 47 -0.71 -2.80 18.09
N ALA A 48 -1.86 -2.15 18.31
CA ALA A 48 -2.39 -1.12 17.41
C ALA A 48 -1.41 0.03 17.11
N LYS A 49 -0.51 0.33 18.05
CA LYS A 49 0.52 1.38 17.94
C LYS A 49 1.88 0.86 17.45
N GLU A 50 2.05 -0.46 17.39
CA GLU A 50 3.33 -1.09 17.04
C GLU A 50 3.49 -1.32 15.53
N PHE A 51 2.40 -1.22 14.78
CA PHE A 51 2.35 -1.45 13.33
C PHE A 51 1.81 -0.23 12.61
N ILE A 52 2.41 0.08 11.47
CA ILE A 52 2.02 1.19 10.61
C ILE A 52 1.59 0.63 9.26
N LEU A 53 0.34 0.89 8.87
CA LEU A 53 -0.23 0.48 7.58
C LEU A 53 0.49 1.18 6.43
N LYS A 54 0.89 0.40 5.42
CA LYS A 54 1.47 0.91 4.17
C LYS A 54 0.93 0.17 2.94
N GLY A 55 1.61 0.32 1.82
CA GLY A 55 1.32 -0.43 0.60
C GLY A 55 -0.03 -0.09 -0.02
N ALA A 56 -0.64 -1.05 -0.71
CA ALA A 56 -1.86 -0.81 -1.48
C ALA A 56 -3.11 -0.57 -0.59
N LEU A 57 -3.14 -1.14 0.61
CA LEU A 57 -4.28 -0.93 1.53
C LEU A 57 -4.29 0.49 2.08
N LEU A 58 -3.13 1.11 2.35
CA LEU A 58 -3.04 2.54 2.71
C LEU A 58 -3.80 3.41 1.70
N LEU A 59 -3.66 3.15 0.40
CA LEU A 59 -4.32 3.95 -0.62
C LEU A 59 -5.84 3.92 -0.44
N ARG A 60 -6.43 2.83 0.07
CA ARG A 60 -7.89 2.77 0.26
C ARG A 60 -8.37 3.75 1.33
N SER A 61 -7.54 4.09 2.31
CA SER A 61 -7.93 5.06 3.35
C SER A 61 -7.96 6.51 2.85
N THR A 62 -7.50 6.80 1.63
CA THR A 62 -7.59 8.16 1.05
C THR A 62 -8.98 8.46 0.46
N GLY A 63 -9.95 7.55 0.64
CA GLY A 63 -11.31 7.70 0.14
C GLY A 63 -11.46 7.40 -1.35
N ILE A 64 -10.40 6.88 -1.99
CA ILE A 64 -10.42 6.65 -3.43
C ILE A 64 -10.86 5.21 -3.75
N SER A 65 -11.89 5.08 -4.61
CA SER A 65 -12.62 3.82 -4.83
C SER A 65 -11.98 2.82 -5.81
N GLU A 66 -11.09 3.28 -6.70
CA GLU A 66 -10.60 2.51 -7.87
C GLU A 66 -9.17 2.02 -7.75
N ILE A 67 -8.73 1.69 -6.53
CA ILE A 67 -7.37 1.14 -6.36
C ILE A 67 -7.34 -0.29 -6.89
N ARG A 68 -6.27 -0.58 -7.63
CA ARG A 68 -5.94 -1.92 -8.11
C ARG A 68 -6.12 -3.01 -7.04
N PRO A 69 -6.48 -4.24 -7.42
CA PRO A 69 -6.60 -5.35 -6.49
C PRO A 69 -5.31 -5.59 -5.69
N THR A 70 -5.44 -5.88 -4.39
CA THR A 70 -4.36 -6.33 -3.52
C THR A 70 -4.82 -7.52 -2.66
N ARG A 71 -3.89 -8.39 -2.25
CA ARG A 71 -4.22 -9.64 -1.54
C ARG A 71 -3.55 -9.77 -0.17
N ASP A 72 -2.61 -8.88 0.08
CA ASP A 72 -1.72 -8.84 1.22
C ASP A 72 -1.90 -7.54 2.00
N ILE A 73 -1.62 -7.64 3.29
CA ILE A 73 -1.56 -6.51 4.21
C ILE A 73 -0.09 -6.13 4.36
N ASP A 74 0.28 -4.95 3.88
CA ASP A 74 1.63 -4.41 4.08
C ASP A 74 1.66 -3.57 5.37
N LEU A 75 2.50 -3.96 6.31
CA LEU A 75 2.76 -3.23 7.55
C LEU A 75 4.24 -2.87 7.66
N SER A 76 4.53 -1.83 8.43
CA SER A 76 5.87 -1.49 8.88
C SER A 76 5.93 -1.45 10.39
N ARG A 77 7.11 -1.73 10.93
CA ARG A 77 7.41 -1.52 12.34
C ARG A 77 8.73 -0.78 12.48
N GLU A 78 8.84 0.04 13.51
CA GLU A 78 10.09 0.76 13.78
C GLU A 78 11.24 -0.19 14.12
N THR A 79 10.96 -1.20 14.96
CA THR A 79 11.96 -2.15 15.46
C THR A 79 11.77 -3.53 14.85
N ALA A 80 12.89 -4.14 14.47
CA ALA A 80 12.92 -5.52 14.00
C ALA A 80 12.51 -6.49 15.11
N GLN A 81 11.77 -7.53 14.75
CA GLN A 81 11.41 -8.61 15.66
C GLN A 81 11.68 -9.97 15.03
N SER A 82 11.86 -10.97 15.89
CA SER A 82 11.97 -12.36 15.45
C SER A 82 10.67 -12.83 14.81
N ILE A 83 10.78 -13.82 13.92
CA ILE A 83 9.62 -14.42 13.25
C ILE A 83 8.65 -14.98 14.29
N GLU A 84 9.17 -15.65 15.32
CA GLU A 84 8.40 -16.27 16.40
C GLU A 84 7.57 -15.24 17.18
N GLN A 85 8.14 -14.06 17.45
CA GLN A 85 7.41 -12.97 18.10
C GLN A 85 6.29 -12.44 17.23
N LEU A 86 6.54 -12.26 15.93
CA LEU A 86 5.52 -11.77 14.98
C LEU A 86 4.41 -12.80 14.75
N GLU A 87 4.74 -14.08 14.71
CA GLU A 87 3.74 -15.16 14.72
C GLU A 87 2.87 -15.08 15.97
N GLN A 88 3.49 -14.91 17.15
CA GLN A 88 2.72 -14.82 18.40
C GLN A 88 1.79 -13.61 18.41
N MET A 89 2.25 -12.45 17.94
CA MET A 89 1.40 -11.26 17.79
C MET A 89 0.23 -11.53 16.83
N ALA A 90 0.48 -12.15 15.67
CA ALA A 90 -0.58 -12.50 14.74
C ALA A 90 -1.58 -13.51 15.33
N ARG A 91 -1.12 -14.51 16.09
CA ARG A 91 -1.99 -15.47 16.82
C ARG A 91 -2.86 -14.74 17.83
N ASN A 92 -2.30 -13.79 18.56
CA ASN A 92 -3.04 -12.98 19.53
C ASN A 92 -4.11 -12.13 18.82
N CYS A 93 -3.77 -11.45 17.72
CA CYS A 93 -4.75 -10.73 16.89
C CYS A 93 -5.88 -11.64 16.39
N CYS A 94 -5.57 -12.87 15.94
CA CYS A 94 -6.60 -13.83 15.50
C CYS A 94 -7.64 -14.15 16.59
N GLN A 95 -7.28 -14.00 17.86
CA GLN A 95 -8.10 -14.35 19.02
C GLN A 95 -8.82 -13.15 19.66
N VAL A 96 -8.55 -11.91 19.20
CA VAL A 96 -9.22 -10.71 19.69
C VAL A 96 -10.73 -10.83 19.45
N LYS A 97 -11.51 -10.54 20.50
CA LYS A 97 -12.96 -10.55 20.46
C LYS A 97 -13.46 -9.21 19.94
N VAL A 98 -14.26 -9.26 18.89
CA VAL A 98 -14.92 -8.12 18.26
C VAL A 98 -16.42 -8.43 18.14
N GLU A 99 -17.22 -7.47 17.67
CA GLU A 99 -18.60 -7.74 17.27
C GLU A 99 -18.64 -8.89 16.23
N GLU A 100 -19.68 -9.74 16.31
CA GLU A 100 -19.78 -10.93 15.47
C GLU A 100 -19.82 -10.56 13.98
N ASP A 101 -18.75 -10.90 13.26
CA ASP A 101 -18.54 -10.57 11.85
C ASP A 101 -18.52 -11.81 10.94
N GLY A 102 -18.82 -12.99 11.49
CA GLY A 102 -18.86 -14.26 10.78
C GLY A 102 -17.48 -14.83 10.42
N LEU A 103 -16.38 -14.14 10.75
CA LEU A 103 -15.03 -14.58 10.44
C LEU A 103 -14.40 -15.38 11.58
N LEU A 104 -13.69 -16.42 11.17
CA LEU A 104 -12.84 -17.23 12.04
C LEU A 104 -11.43 -17.22 11.48
N PHE A 105 -10.50 -16.63 12.22
CA PHE A 105 -9.07 -16.75 11.94
C PHE A 105 -8.51 -17.93 12.73
N ASP A 106 -7.73 -18.78 12.08
CA ASP A 106 -7.18 -20.01 12.63
C ASP A 106 -5.76 -19.74 13.15
N PRO A 107 -5.57 -19.50 14.46
CA PRO A 107 -4.26 -19.16 15.01
C PRO A 107 -3.26 -20.31 14.84
N ASP A 108 -3.71 -21.57 14.74
CA ASP A 108 -2.81 -22.72 14.60
C ASP A 108 -2.13 -22.75 13.23
N THR A 109 -2.73 -22.08 12.23
CA THR A 109 -2.21 -21.99 10.86
C THR A 109 -1.20 -20.86 10.66
N VAL A 110 -0.95 -20.03 11.68
CA VAL A 110 0.02 -18.95 11.60
C VAL A 110 1.42 -19.51 11.40
N ALA A 111 2.09 -19.05 10.35
CA ALA A 111 3.46 -19.39 10.02
C ALA A 111 4.16 -18.19 9.38
N GLY A 112 5.38 -17.91 9.82
CA GLY A 112 6.22 -16.84 9.34
C GLY A 112 7.41 -17.32 8.51
N GLU A 113 7.78 -16.52 7.52
CA GLU A 113 8.97 -16.73 6.70
C GLU A 113 9.70 -15.41 6.47
N GLU A 114 11.02 -15.47 6.34
CA GLU A 114 11.84 -14.31 5.99
C GLU A 114 11.59 -13.90 4.54
N ILE A 115 11.33 -12.62 4.30
CA ILE A 115 11.26 -12.06 2.94
C ILE A 115 12.70 -11.78 2.49
N ARG A 116 13.18 -12.63 1.58
CA ARG A 116 14.47 -12.43 0.89
C ARG A 116 14.23 -11.61 -0.38
N GLU A 117 14.09 -10.30 -0.24
CA GLU A 117 14.30 -9.37 -1.36
C GLU A 117 15.74 -8.86 -1.32
N ASP A 118 16.31 -8.52 -2.49
CA ASP A 118 17.69 -8.01 -2.71
C ASP A 118 17.99 -6.64 -2.03
N GLN A 119 17.27 -6.30 -0.96
CA GLN A 119 17.46 -5.08 -0.18
C GLN A 119 18.04 -5.39 1.20
N ALA A 120 18.75 -4.41 1.76
CA ALA A 120 19.47 -4.50 3.03
C ALA A 120 18.61 -4.72 4.29
N TYR A 121 17.28 -4.85 4.16
CA TYR A 121 16.35 -5.02 5.28
C TYR A 121 15.47 -6.25 5.06
N LYS A 122 15.67 -7.25 5.92
CA LYS A 122 14.93 -8.51 5.97
C LYS A 122 13.53 -8.24 6.53
N GLY A 123 12.50 -8.31 5.68
CA GLY A 123 11.11 -8.31 6.13
C GLY A 123 10.67 -9.69 6.62
N VAL A 124 9.49 -9.76 7.24
CA VAL A 124 8.86 -11.04 7.60
C VAL A 124 7.49 -11.12 6.96
N ARG A 125 7.19 -12.25 6.32
CA ARG A 125 5.87 -12.57 5.80
C ARG A 125 5.20 -13.55 6.74
N ILE A 126 4.03 -13.19 7.26
CA ILE A 126 3.16 -14.05 8.06
C ILE A 126 2.00 -14.53 7.19
N LYS A 127 1.75 -15.84 7.17
CA LYS A 127 0.59 -16.45 6.51
C LYS A 127 -0.26 -17.18 7.53
N PHE A 128 -1.56 -17.14 7.33
CA PHE A 128 -2.55 -17.86 8.15
C PHE A 128 -3.88 -17.98 7.40
N LEU A 129 -4.85 -18.67 7.97
CA LEU A 129 -6.13 -18.95 7.34
C LEU A 129 -7.28 -18.23 8.05
N GLY A 130 -8.03 -17.43 7.30
CA GLY A 130 -9.38 -16.98 7.66
C GLY A 130 -10.46 -17.88 7.06
N LYS A 131 -11.64 -17.92 7.68
CA LYS A 131 -12.82 -18.61 7.17
C LYS A 131 -14.08 -17.77 7.36
N LEU A 132 -14.89 -17.67 6.31
CA LEU A 132 -16.26 -17.16 6.37
C LEU A 132 -17.20 -18.34 6.09
N GLY A 133 -17.72 -18.98 7.14
CA GLY A 133 -18.40 -20.27 7.02
C GLY A 133 -17.47 -21.33 6.42
N ASN A 134 -17.81 -21.86 5.24
CA ASN A 134 -16.98 -22.85 4.53
C ASN A 134 -15.95 -22.20 3.58
N ALA A 135 -16.05 -20.90 3.30
CA ALA A 135 -15.14 -20.23 2.40
C ALA A 135 -13.80 -19.98 3.10
N ARG A 136 -12.70 -20.43 2.47
CA ARG A 136 -11.33 -20.26 2.97
C ARG A 136 -10.73 -18.99 2.40
N ILE A 137 -10.11 -18.19 3.25
CA ILE A 137 -9.49 -16.91 2.90
C ILE A 137 -8.01 -16.99 3.34
N PRO A 138 -7.09 -17.29 2.41
CA PRO A 138 -5.66 -17.22 2.71
C PRO A 138 -5.27 -15.78 3.08
N MET A 139 -4.72 -15.60 4.28
CA MET A 139 -4.27 -14.31 4.77
C MET A 139 -2.75 -14.22 4.65
N GLN A 140 -2.27 -13.04 4.28
CA GLN A 140 -0.85 -12.73 4.20
C GLN A 140 -0.61 -11.32 4.77
N ILE A 141 0.38 -11.20 5.64
CA ILE A 141 0.88 -9.93 6.18
C ILE A 141 2.36 -9.85 5.87
N ASP A 142 2.78 -8.82 5.15
CA ASP A 142 4.18 -8.54 4.88
C ASP A 142 4.61 -7.38 5.78
N ILE A 143 5.64 -7.63 6.60
CA ILE A 143 6.11 -6.72 7.64
C ILE A 143 7.52 -6.25 7.28
N GLY A 144 7.64 -4.97 6.96
CA GLY A 144 8.91 -4.26 6.82
C GLY A 144 9.40 -3.67 8.14
N PHE A 145 10.69 -3.32 8.23
CA PHE A 145 11.27 -2.76 9.44
C PHE A 145 12.09 -1.49 9.20
N GLY A 146 11.90 -0.54 10.10
CA GLY A 146 12.71 0.67 10.23
C GLY A 146 12.59 1.61 9.05
N ASP A 147 11.49 1.58 8.31
CA ASP A 147 11.19 2.64 7.36
C ASP A 147 10.96 3.96 8.12
N VAL A 148 11.28 5.09 7.48
CA VAL A 148 11.05 6.42 8.06
C VAL A 148 9.75 6.98 7.51
N VAL A 149 8.84 7.37 8.39
CA VAL A 149 7.57 8.01 8.02
C VAL A 149 7.66 9.50 8.32
N SER A 150 7.47 10.33 7.31
CA SER A 150 7.58 11.79 7.38
C SER A 150 6.33 12.47 6.83
N PRO A 151 5.77 13.49 7.50
CA PRO A 151 6.27 14.12 8.74
C PRO A 151 6.11 13.26 10.01
N SER A 152 5.04 12.47 10.12
CA SER A 152 4.86 11.46 11.16
C SER A 152 3.73 10.50 10.76
N PRO A 153 3.67 9.27 11.30
CA PRO A 153 2.51 8.40 11.10
C PRO A 153 1.20 9.07 11.57
N LEU A 154 0.09 8.73 10.92
CA LEU A 154 -1.22 9.33 11.17
C LEU A 154 -2.23 8.24 11.52
N TRP A 155 -3.19 8.55 12.38
CA TRP A 155 -4.33 7.66 12.62
C TRP A 155 -5.34 7.81 11.50
N VAL A 156 -5.74 6.69 10.90
CA VAL A 156 -6.77 6.63 9.86
C VAL A 156 -7.88 5.69 10.28
N GLU A 157 -9.12 6.15 10.15
CA GLU A 157 -10.28 5.29 10.17
C GLU A 157 -10.35 4.55 8.83
N TYR A 158 -10.07 3.25 8.85
CA TYR A 158 -9.95 2.46 7.64
C TYR A 158 -11.34 2.10 7.08
N PRO A 159 -11.59 2.27 5.78
CA PRO A 159 -12.91 2.04 5.22
C PRO A 159 -13.28 0.55 5.22
N VAL A 160 -14.56 0.27 5.46
CA VAL A 160 -15.13 -1.08 5.48
C VAL A 160 -16.09 -1.33 4.32
N LEU A 161 -16.07 -2.54 3.76
CA LEU A 161 -16.96 -2.93 2.65
C LEU A 161 -18.43 -3.02 3.04
N LEU A 162 -18.69 -3.46 4.27
CA LEU A 162 -20.01 -3.68 4.84
C LEU A 162 -20.15 -2.82 6.09
N GLU A 163 -21.34 -2.26 6.32
CA GLU A 163 -21.66 -1.53 7.56
C GLU A 163 -21.24 -2.32 8.81
N GLY A 164 -20.57 -1.63 9.73
CA GLY A 164 -20.04 -2.15 10.99
C GLY A 164 -18.85 -1.31 11.49
N GLU A 165 -18.15 -1.80 12.52
CA GLU A 165 -16.98 -1.14 13.08
C GLU A 165 -15.82 -1.03 12.07
N SER A 166 -15.24 0.18 12.01
CA SER A 166 -14.06 0.53 11.21
C SER A 166 -12.77 0.34 12.03
N PRO A 167 -11.71 -0.26 11.48
CA PRO A 167 -10.40 -0.28 12.14
C PRO A 167 -9.83 1.13 12.26
N ASN A 168 -9.31 1.51 13.43
CA ASN A 168 -8.47 2.71 13.56
C ASN A 168 -7.00 2.31 13.54
N LEU A 169 -6.27 2.71 12.50
CA LEU A 169 -4.92 2.23 12.21
C LEU A 169 -3.92 3.37 12.20
N LEU A 170 -2.73 3.13 12.71
CA LEU A 170 -1.60 4.01 12.41
C LEU A 170 -1.16 3.73 10.97
N SER A 171 -0.95 4.76 10.16
CA SER A 171 -0.64 4.63 8.73
C SER A 171 0.54 5.51 8.31
N TYR A 172 1.12 5.16 7.17
CA TYR A 172 2.05 6.01 6.45
C TYR A 172 1.37 7.29 5.99
N THR A 173 2.16 8.33 5.82
CA THR A 173 1.79 9.48 5.02
C THR A 173 1.90 9.13 3.53
N LEU A 174 1.15 9.83 2.68
CA LEU A 174 1.21 9.62 1.23
C LEU A 174 2.58 10.04 0.67
N GLU A 175 3.21 11.03 1.27
CA GLU A 175 4.57 11.47 0.98
C GLU A 175 5.58 10.35 1.20
N SER A 176 5.47 9.61 2.32
CA SER A 176 6.34 8.46 2.59
C SER A 176 6.10 7.33 1.60
N ALA A 177 4.84 7.09 1.23
CA ALA A 177 4.49 6.09 0.22
C ALA A 177 5.07 6.42 -1.17
N ILE A 178 5.02 7.69 -1.58
CA ILE A 178 5.63 8.18 -2.84
C ILE A 178 7.16 8.09 -2.75
N ALA A 179 7.76 8.52 -1.64
CA ALA A 179 9.20 8.50 -1.44
C ALA A 179 9.81 7.10 -1.56
N GLU A 180 9.17 6.07 -0.97
CA GLU A 180 9.62 4.69 -1.09
C GLU A 180 9.56 4.18 -2.53
N LYS A 181 8.51 4.54 -3.27
CA LYS A 181 8.34 4.15 -4.68
C LYS A 181 9.35 4.87 -5.57
N TYR A 182 9.59 6.16 -5.34
CA TYR A 182 10.60 6.91 -6.06
C TYR A 182 12.01 6.35 -5.80
N GLN A 183 12.35 6.06 -4.53
CA GLN A 183 13.62 5.41 -4.20
C GLN A 183 13.76 4.06 -4.91
N ALA A 184 12.69 3.26 -4.99
CA ALA A 184 12.72 1.99 -5.72
C ALA A 184 12.90 2.20 -7.24
N MET A 185 12.32 3.25 -7.83
CA MET A 185 12.54 3.62 -9.23
C MET A 185 14.00 3.94 -9.52
N VAL A 186 14.65 4.69 -8.64
CA VAL A 186 16.08 5.03 -8.75
C VAL A 186 16.96 3.80 -8.55
N TYR A 187 16.70 3.01 -7.52
CA TYR A 187 17.54 1.87 -7.15
C TYR A 187 17.47 0.71 -8.15
N LEU A 188 16.28 0.36 -8.62
CA LEU A 188 16.08 -0.77 -9.53
C LEU A 188 16.39 -0.44 -10.98
N ASP A 189 16.33 0.84 -11.34
CA ASP A 189 16.72 1.33 -12.66
C ASP A 189 16.07 0.53 -13.82
N MET A 190 16.81 0.14 -14.86
CA MET A 190 16.28 -0.67 -15.96
C MET A 190 15.81 -2.07 -15.54
N ALA A 191 16.21 -2.59 -14.38
CA ALA A 191 15.67 -3.85 -13.87
C ALA A 191 14.27 -3.69 -13.25
N ASN A 192 13.79 -2.47 -13.05
CA ASN A 192 12.52 -2.21 -12.36
C ASN A 192 11.30 -2.77 -13.11
N SER A 193 10.69 -3.83 -12.57
CA SER A 193 9.46 -4.43 -13.10
C SER A 193 8.21 -4.05 -12.30
N ARG A 194 8.33 -3.15 -11.31
CA ARG A 194 7.25 -2.77 -10.39
C ARG A 194 6.32 -1.73 -11.03
N MET A 195 5.67 -2.08 -12.14
CA MET A 195 4.73 -1.19 -12.86
C MET A 195 3.62 -0.63 -11.98
N LYS A 196 3.24 -1.37 -10.93
CA LYS A 196 2.31 -0.93 -9.91
C LYS A 196 2.75 0.35 -9.18
N ASP A 197 4.05 0.56 -8.99
CA ASP A 197 4.56 1.75 -8.30
C ASP A 197 4.42 3.00 -9.17
N PHE A 198 4.57 2.87 -10.50
CA PHE A 198 4.28 3.95 -11.44
C PHE A 198 2.80 4.31 -11.43
N TYR A 199 1.91 3.31 -11.44
CA TYR A 199 0.48 3.56 -11.30
C TYR A 199 0.15 4.23 -9.96
N ASP A 200 0.65 3.70 -8.85
CA ASP A 200 0.34 4.25 -7.52
C ASP A 200 0.80 5.73 -7.41
N ILE A 201 1.99 6.11 -7.93
CA ILE A 201 2.43 7.52 -7.96
C ILE A 201 1.57 8.36 -8.91
N TRP A 202 1.37 7.91 -10.15
CA TRP A 202 0.57 8.62 -11.15
C TRP A 202 -0.84 8.87 -10.63
N TYR A 203 -1.41 7.88 -9.95
CA TYR A 203 -2.74 7.96 -9.37
C TYR A 203 -2.80 8.99 -8.22
N LEU A 204 -1.84 8.93 -7.30
CA LEU A 204 -1.77 9.86 -6.17
C LEU A 204 -1.62 11.31 -6.64
N MET A 205 -0.71 11.58 -7.58
CA MET A 205 -0.50 12.95 -8.09
C MET A 205 -1.73 13.51 -8.81
N HIS A 206 -2.59 12.67 -9.40
CA HIS A 206 -3.82 13.12 -10.08
C HIS A 206 -5.04 13.20 -9.18
N ASN A 207 -4.97 12.68 -7.94
CA ASN A 207 -6.13 12.62 -7.05
C ASN A 207 -5.90 13.27 -5.68
N GLN A 208 -4.70 13.73 -5.39
CA GLN A 208 -4.31 14.31 -4.10
C GLN A 208 -3.43 15.55 -4.32
N SER A 209 -3.37 16.39 -3.30
CA SER A 209 -2.51 17.58 -3.25
C SER A 209 -1.34 17.33 -2.30
N PHE A 210 -0.17 17.90 -2.62
CA PHE A 210 1.06 17.68 -1.84
C PHE A 210 1.76 18.98 -1.53
N GLU A 211 2.12 19.20 -0.26
CA GLU A 211 3.08 20.24 0.10
C GLU A 211 4.49 19.81 -0.33
N GLY A 212 5.14 20.62 -1.16
CA GLY A 212 6.44 20.30 -1.75
C GLY A 212 7.52 20.03 -0.71
N SER A 213 7.57 20.82 0.36
CA SER A 213 8.53 20.66 1.47
C SER A 213 8.32 19.36 2.25
N ALA A 214 7.07 18.95 2.46
CA ALA A 214 6.75 17.69 3.14
C ALA A 214 7.18 16.47 2.29
N LEU A 215 6.87 16.49 0.99
CA LEU A 215 7.26 15.43 0.06
C LEU A 215 8.79 15.40 -0.15
N GLN A 216 9.42 16.56 -0.26
CA GLN A 216 10.87 16.73 -0.30
C GLN A 216 11.53 16.06 0.92
N LYS A 217 11.02 16.35 2.13
CA LYS A 217 11.57 15.78 3.36
C LYS A 217 11.40 14.27 3.42
N ALA A 218 10.25 13.75 2.99
CA ALA A 218 10.00 12.31 2.95
C ALA A 218 10.97 11.59 1.98
N ILE A 219 11.21 12.17 0.79
CA ILE A 219 12.18 11.65 -0.18
C ILE A 219 13.59 11.65 0.41
N GLU A 220 14.03 12.77 0.97
CA GLU A 220 15.36 12.89 1.61
C GLU A 220 15.58 11.79 2.66
N LEU A 221 14.66 11.69 3.63
CA LEU A 221 14.76 10.73 4.73
C LEU A 221 14.74 9.28 4.24
N THR A 222 13.92 8.98 3.24
CA THR A 222 13.83 7.63 2.65
C THR A 222 15.14 7.24 1.96
N PHE A 223 15.70 8.14 1.15
CA PHE A 223 16.97 7.90 0.43
C PHE A 223 18.13 7.73 1.42
N GLN A 224 18.22 8.59 2.45
CA GLN A 224 19.20 8.47 3.53
C GLN A 224 19.08 7.12 4.25
N ARG A 225 17.87 6.74 4.65
CA ARG A 225 17.61 5.48 5.37
C ARG A 225 17.98 4.25 4.55
N ARG A 226 17.64 4.27 3.26
CA ARG A 226 17.93 3.18 2.31
C ARG A 226 19.33 3.28 1.70
N LYS A 227 20.15 4.24 2.13
CA LYS A 227 21.53 4.48 1.64
C LYS A 227 21.61 4.57 0.11
N THR A 228 20.57 5.12 -0.49
CA THR A 228 20.50 5.38 -1.94
C THR A 228 20.90 6.83 -2.17
N LYS A 229 21.84 7.07 -3.08
CA LYS A 229 22.23 8.43 -3.45
C LYS A 229 21.08 9.09 -4.21
N LEU A 230 20.84 10.37 -3.94
CA LEU A 230 19.97 11.17 -4.79
C LEU A 230 20.60 11.27 -6.18
N PRO A 231 19.81 11.09 -7.25
CA PRO A 231 20.32 11.17 -8.61
C PRO A 231 20.62 12.63 -8.99
N GLU A 232 21.76 12.86 -9.65
CA GLU A 232 22.18 14.19 -10.15
C GLU A 232 21.50 14.55 -11.49
N GLU A 233 21.09 13.54 -12.24
CA GLU A 233 20.36 13.62 -13.51
C GLU A 233 19.04 12.82 -13.42
N PRO A 234 18.05 13.03 -14.31
CA PRO A 234 16.83 12.24 -14.27
C PRO A 234 17.13 10.73 -14.29
N PRO A 235 16.65 9.96 -13.30
CA PRO A 235 16.92 8.52 -13.25
C PRO A 235 16.31 7.83 -14.46
N THR A 236 16.92 6.74 -14.97
CA THR A 236 16.49 6.13 -16.24
C THR A 236 15.01 5.79 -16.25
N ALA A 237 14.44 5.36 -15.12
CA ALA A 237 13.00 5.12 -14.93
C ALA A 237 12.08 6.32 -15.28
N LEU A 238 12.61 7.54 -15.34
CA LEU A 238 11.92 8.77 -15.71
C LEU A 238 12.32 9.32 -17.10
N THR A 239 13.05 8.54 -17.89
CA THR A 239 13.62 8.96 -19.19
C THR A 239 13.09 8.17 -20.38
N GLU A 240 13.44 8.61 -21.59
CA GLU A 240 13.11 7.93 -22.83
C GLU A 240 13.61 6.50 -22.91
N ASP A 241 14.81 6.23 -22.39
CA ASP A 241 15.40 4.89 -22.40
C ASP A 241 14.48 3.86 -21.74
N PHE A 242 13.72 4.25 -20.71
CA PHE A 242 12.78 3.35 -20.03
C PHE A 242 11.43 3.27 -20.73
N TYR A 243 10.79 4.40 -21.08
CA TYR A 243 9.46 4.35 -21.68
C TYR A 243 9.45 3.91 -23.15
N SER A 244 10.59 4.00 -23.85
CA SER A 244 10.74 3.51 -25.22
C SER A 244 11.13 2.03 -25.29
N ASP A 245 11.59 1.42 -24.19
CA ASP A 245 11.89 -0.01 -24.13
C ASP A 245 10.65 -0.88 -24.32
N GLU A 246 10.74 -1.84 -25.24
CA GLU A 246 9.62 -2.73 -25.59
C GLU A 246 9.24 -3.67 -24.43
N GLY A 247 10.22 -4.06 -23.61
CA GLY A 247 9.99 -4.86 -22.41
C GLY A 247 9.15 -4.08 -21.38
N LYS A 248 9.46 -2.81 -21.14
CA LYS A 248 8.70 -1.94 -20.23
C LYS A 248 7.28 -1.68 -20.72
N LYS A 249 7.10 -1.40 -22.01
CA LYS A 249 5.76 -1.26 -22.61
C LYS A 249 4.93 -2.54 -22.44
N ALA A 250 5.54 -3.70 -22.67
CA ALA A 250 4.87 -4.99 -22.46
C ALA A 250 4.51 -5.23 -20.99
N GLN A 251 5.40 -4.89 -20.06
CA GLN A 251 5.14 -4.97 -18.61
C GLN A 251 3.99 -4.04 -18.20
N TRP A 252 3.96 -2.81 -18.68
CA TRP A 252 2.90 -1.83 -18.41
C TRP A 252 1.54 -2.33 -18.91
N LYS A 253 1.48 -2.79 -20.17
CA LYS A 253 0.26 -3.36 -20.77
C LYS A 253 -0.23 -4.59 -20.00
N ALA A 254 0.68 -5.49 -19.62
CA ALA A 254 0.33 -6.68 -18.86
C ALA A 254 -0.18 -6.34 -17.45
N PHE A 255 0.43 -5.35 -16.80
CA PHE A 255 -0.03 -4.84 -15.51
C PHE A 255 -1.44 -4.24 -15.60
N ARG A 256 -1.68 -3.31 -16.55
CA ARG A 256 -3.00 -2.69 -16.75
C ARG A 256 -4.09 -3.74 -16.96
N LYS A 257 -3.85 -4.69 -17.86
CA LYS A 257 -4.79 -5.77 -18.16
C LYS A 257 -5.08 -6.67 -16.95
N LYS A 258 -4.05 -6.98 -16.15
CA LYS A 258 -4.20 -7.88 -15.00
C LYS A 258 -4.93 -7.19 -13.83
N ALA A 259 -4.70 -5.90 -13.65
CA ALA A 259 -5.33 -5.10 -12.61
C ALA A 259 -6.71 -4.55 -13.02
N ASP A 260 -7.10 -4.73 -14.28
CA ASP A 260 -8.34 -4.19 -14.88
C ASP A 260 -8.49 -2.68 -14.71
N ILE A 261 -7.38 -1.96 -14.88
CA ILE A 261 -7.30 -0.49 -14.73
C ILE A 261 -7.41 0.20 -16.09
N THR A 262 -8.39 1.09 -16.22
CA THR A 262 -8.70 1.82 -17.46
C THR A 262 -8.62 3.34 -17.32
N ASP A 263 -8.47 3.81 -16.09
CA ASP A 263 -8.35 5.21 -15.66
C ASP A 263 -6.97 5.83 -15.95
N VAL A 264 -5.96 5.00 -16.20
CA VAL A 264 -4.59 5.42 -16.50
C VAL A 264 -4.27 5.38 -18.00
N PRO A 265 -3.44 6.31 -18.53
CA PRO A 265 -3.01 6.30 -19.93
C PRO A 265 -2.45 4.97 -20.42
N GLU A 266 -2.79 4.61 -21.66
CA GLU A 266 -2.28 3.39 -22.28
C GLU A 266 -0.79 3.46 -22.57
N ASP A 267 -0.34 4.63 -23.00
CA ASP A 267 1.04 4.91 -23.34
C ASP A 267 1.85 5.15 -22.06
N LEU A 268 2.82 4.27 -21.81
CA LEU A 268 3.74 4.36 -20.67
C LEU A 268 4.52 5.69 -20.69
N ARG A 269 4.78 6.24 -21.88
CA ARG A 269 5.45 7.54 -22.02
C ARG A 269 4.69 8.67 -21.35
N THR A 270 3.36 8.71 -21.50
CA THR A 270 2.52 9.73 -20.88
C THR A 270 2.64 9.65 -19.36
N VAL A 271 2.44 8.45 -18.81
CA VAL A 271 2.55 8.20 -17.36
C VAL A 271 3.91 8.64 -16.80
N ILE A 272 5.00 8.26 -17.47
CA ILE A 272 6.34 8.58 -16.99
C ILE A 272 6.65 10.07 -17.11
N LYS A 273 6.18 10.75 -18.16
CA LYS A 273 6.34 12.20 -18.28
C LYS A 273 5.61 12.96 -17.18
N ASP A 274 4.40 12.54 -16.83
CA ASP A 274 3.64 13.15 -15.73
C ASP A 274 4.38 12.96 -14.40
N ILE A 275 4.79 11.72 -14.09
CA ILE A 275 5.56 11.41 -12.88
C ILE A 275 6.88 12.20 -12.86
N SER A 276 7.55 12.35 -13.99
CA SER A 276 8.77 13.16 -14.08
C SER A 276 8.49 14.63 -13.78
N GLY A 277 7.41 15.21 -14.31
CA GLY A 277 7.03 16.59 -14.02
C GLY A 277 6.65 16.81 -12.55
N PHE A 278 6.17 15.78 -11.87
CA PHE A 278 5.86 15.79 -10.46
C PHE A 278 7.10 15.64 -9.57
N LEU A 279 7.92 14.60 -9.78
CA LEU A 279 9.03 14.23 -8.88
C LEU A 279 10.34 14.94 -9.17
N TRP A 280 10.67 15.21 -10.44
CA TRP A 280 11.97 15.76 -10.81
C TRP A 280 12.23 17.16 -10.21
N PRO A 281 11.26 18.10 -10.21
CA PRO A 281 11.46 19.40 -9.57
C PRO A 281 11.84 19.30 -8.09
N ILE A 282 11.29 18.33 -7.36
CA ILE A 282 11.64 18.10 -5.95
C ILE A 282 13.08 17.63 -5.82
N ASN A 283 13.50 16.68 -6.67
CA ASN A 283 14.87 16.18 -6.66
C ASN A 283 15.90 17.27 -7.02
N GLU A 284 15.58 18.14 -7.98
CA GLU A 284 16.44 19.29 -8.31
C GLU A 284 16.60 20.26 -7.14
N ASN A 285 15.53 20.53 -6.38
CA ASN A 285 15.62 21.35 -5.17
C ASN A 285 16.44 20.68 -4.07
N LEU A 286 16.29 19.35 -3.88
CA LEU A 286 17.14 18.59 -2.96
C LEU A 286 18.63 18.70 -3.30
N ASN A 287 19.01 18.56 -4.57
CA ASN A 287 20.41 18.66 -5.00
C ASN A 287 21.00 20.06 -4.82
N LYS A 288 20.16 21.10 -4.81
CA LYS A 288 20.57 22.50 -4.57
C LYS A 288 20.54 22.91 -3.10
N GLU A 289 20.05 22.03 -2.23
CA GLU A 289 19.73 22.34 -0.83
C GLU A 289 18.69 23.48 -0.69
N ASP A 290 17.83 23.65 -1.69
CA ASP A 290 16.74 24.62 -1.72
C ASP A 290 15.45 24.01 -1.15
N GLU A 291 14.59 24.82 -0.54
CA GLU A 291 13.29 24.38 -0.02
C GLU A 291 12.18 24.46 -1.10
N MET A 292 11.46 23.35 -1.30
CA MET A 292 10.33 23.27 -2.23
C MET A 292 9.07 23.93 -1.65
N ASN A 293 9.02 25.26 -1.68
CA ASN A 293 7.93 26.10 -1.17
C ASN A 293 6.70 26.19 -2.10
N PHE A 294 6.42 25.11 -2.84
CA PHE A 294 5.31 25.01 -3.78
C PHE A 294 4.31 23.94 -3.33
N ILE A 295 3.07 24.03 -3.80
CA ILE A 295 2.04 23.01 -3.60
C ILE A 295 1.75 22.36 -4.94
N TRP A 296 1.65 21.05 -4.95
CA TRP A 296 1.13 20.30 -6.09
C TRP A 296 -0.38 20.22 -5.98
N GLU A 297 -1.06 20.73 -6.99
CA GLU A 297 -2.51 20.52 -7.18
C GLU A 297 -2.71 19.64 -8.41
N SER A 298 -3.54 18.60 -8.28
CA SER A 298 -3.75 17.58 -9.32
C SER A 298 -4.08 18.15 -10.71
N GLU A 299 -4.84 19.25 -10.78
CA GLU A 299 -5.23 19.89 -12.04
C GLU A 299 -4.19 20.89 -12.60
N ASN A 300 -3.34 21.46 -11.73
CA ASN A 300 -2.50 22.62 -12.07
C ASN A 300 -1.00 22.36 -11.98
N GLY A 301 -0.59 21.23 -11.39
CA GLY A 301 0.79 20.90 -11.08
C GLY A 301 1.37 21.76 -9.95
N TRP A 302 2.70 21.99 -9.98
CA TRP A 302 3.39 22.79 -8.96
C TRP A 302 3.07 24.29 -9.10
N GLY A 303 2.44 24.86 -8.07
CA GLY A 303 2.11 26.28 -7.96
C GLY A 303 2.58 26.88 -6.63
N LYS A 304 2.67 28.22 -6.55
CA LYS A 304 2.96 28.88 -5.27
C LYS A 304 1.76 28.70 -4.34
N ARG A 305 2.03 28.59 -3.03
CA ARG A 305 1.00 28.69 -2.00
C ARG A 305 0.46 30.12 -1.99
N ASP A 306 -0.81 30.29 -2.34
CA ASP A 306 -1.54 31.56 -2.14
C ASP A 306 -1.75 31.84 -0.64
#